data_AF-A0A5K1BK27-F1
#
_entry.id   AF-A0A5K1BK27-F1
#
_cell.length_a   1.000
_cell.length_b   1.000
_cell.length_c   1.000
_cell.angle_alpha   90.00
_cell.angle_beta   90.00
_cell.angle_gamma   90.00
#
_symmetry.space_group_name_H-M   'P 1'
#
loop_
_entity.id
_entity.type
_entity.pdbx_description
1 polymer ?
#
loop_
_entity_poly.entity_id
_entity_poly.type
_entity_poly.pdbx_seq_one_letter_code
_entity_poly.pdbx_strand_id
1 'polypeptide(L)' 'EEYVDGDEVGHLQCDHCYHVSCIHVWLRLKNWCPVCKAPAALE' A
#
# COMPACT_ATOMS: atom_id res chain seq x y z
N GLU A 1 -20.25 5.23 15.33
CA GLU A 1 -18.84 4.85 15.18
C GLU A 1 -18.30 5.63 14.00
N GLU A 2 -17.65 6.73 14.37
CA GLU A 2 -16.73 7.60 13.66
C GLU A 2 -16.16 7.01 12.35
N TYR A 3 -16.66 7.55 11.23
CA TYR A 3 -15.99 7.47 9.94
C TYR A 3 -14.65 8.19 10.11
N VAL A 4 -13.55 7.45 10.13
CA VAL A 4 -12.20 8.03 10.03
C VAL A 4 -11.97 8.30 8.55
N ASP A 5 -12.39 9.49 8.11
CA ASP A 5 -11.96 10.10 6.85
C ASP A 5 -10.44 10.36 6.95
N GLY A 6 -9.65 9.32 6.75
CA GLY A 6 -8.22 9.32 7.05
C GLY A 6 -7.47 8.12 6.48
N ASP A 7 -7.96 7.53 5.38
CA ASP A 7 -7.13 6.60 4.62
C ASP A 7 -6.00 7.40 3.98
N GLU A 8 -4.90 7.54 4.74
CA GLU A 8 -3.63 8.02 4.24
C GLU A 8 -3.32 7.22 2.97
N VAL A 9 -3.08 7.91 1.85
CA VAL A 9 -2.75 7.24 0.59
C VAL A 9 -1.23 7.13 0.53
N GLY A 10 -0.73 5.91 0.65
CA GLY A 10 0.69 5.59 0.53
C GLY A 10 1.04 5.37 -0.94
N HIS A 11 2.17 5.92 -1.37
CA HIS A 11 2.73 5.62 -2.69
C HIS A 11 3.79 4.54 -2.56
N LEU A 12 3.67 3.48 -3.35
CA LEU A 12 4.78 2.55 -3.57
C LEU A 12 5.82 3.20 -4.50
N GLN A 13 7.04 2.67 -4.51
CA GLN A 13 8.11 3.12 -5.41
C GLN A 13 7.75 3.00 -6.90
N CYS A 14 6.73 2.21 -7.22
CA CYS A 14 6.18 2.07 -8.56
C CYS A 14 5.12 3.13 -8.92
N ASP A 15 5.02 4.22 -8.15
CA ASP A 15 4.10 5.35 -8.35
C ASP A 15 2.61 5.00 -8.16
N HIS A 16 2.30 3.77 -7.74
CA HIS A 16 0.92 3.35 -7.49
C HIS A 16 0.48 3.74 -6.07
N CYS A 17 -0.69 4.35 -6.01
CA CYS A 17 -1.32 4.85 -4.80
C CYS A 17 -2.26 3.80 -4.19
N TYR A 18 -2.15 3.58 -2.88
CA TYR A 18 -3.03 2.68 -2.16
C TYR A 18 -3.39 3.29 -0.80
N HIS A 19 -4.54 2.93 -0.26
CA HIS A 19 -4.82 3.18 1.14
C HIS A 19 -3.76 2.51 2.00
N VAL A 20 -3.15 3.26 2.92
CA VAL A 20 -2.12 2.79 3.85
C VAL A 20 -2.62 1.56 4.61
N SER A 21 -3.87 1.56 5.06
CA SER A 21 -4.50 0.42 5.74
C SER A 21 -4.49 -0.84 4.86
N CYS A 22 -4.93 -0.72 3.60
CA CYS A 22 -5.00 -1.86 2.68
C CYS A 22 -3.62 -2.34 2.27
N ILE A 23 -2.72 -1.42 1.89
CA ILE A 23 -1.39 -1.77 1.43
C ILE A 23 -0.53 -2.31 2.55
N HIS A 24 -0.68 -1.83 3.79
CA HIS A 24 0.05 -2.36 4.93
C HIS A 24 -0.33 -3.82 5.22
N VAL A 25 -1.62 -4.18 5.18
CA VAL A 25 -2.06 -5.59 5.29
C VAL A 25 -1.53 -6.41 4.12
N TRP A 26 -1.58 -5.87 2.90
CA TRP A 26 -1.07 -6.54 1.71
C TRP A 26 0.44 -6.81 1.81
N LEU A 27 1.25 -5.81 2.16
CA LEU A 27 2.71 -5.93 2.26
C LEU A 27 3.15 -6.93 3.33
N ARG A 28 2.39 -7.09 4.42
CA ARG A 28 2.64 -8.14 5.42
C ARG A 28 2.51 -9.56 4.85
N LEU A 29 1.66 -9.74 3.84
CA LEU A 29 1.45 -11.03 3.18
C LEU A 29 2.31 -11.18 1.92
N LYS A 30 2.54 -10.07 1.22
CA LYS A 30 2.97 -10.00 -0.17
C LYS A 30 3.76 -8.72 -0.39
N ASN A 31 5.09 -8.79 -0.41
CA ASN A 31 5.98 -7.62 -0.47
C ASN A 31 6.13 -7.00 -1.88
N TRP A 32 5.04 -6.91 -2.65
CA TRP A 32 5.03 -6.49 -4.06
C TRP A 32 3.71 -5.80 -4.43
N CYS A 33 3.80 -4.89 -5.38
CA CYS A 33 2.70 -4.09 -5.89
C CYS A 33 1.62 -4.98 -6.54
N PRO A 34 0.33 -4.84 -6.19
CA PRO A 34 -0.73 -5.64 -6.79
C PRO A 34 -1.01 -5.29 -8.27
N VAL A 35 -0.59 -4.11 -8.74
CA VAL A 35 -0.81 -3.69 -10.14
C VAL A 35 0.35 -4.12 -11.04
N CYS A 36 1.58 -3.73 -10.71
CA CYS A 36 2.75 -3.96 -11.56
C CYS A 36 3.71 -5.05 -11.03
N LYS A 37 3.44 -5.62 -9.85
CA LYS A 37 4.28 -6.63 -9.17
C LYS A 37 5.70 -6.15 -8.83
N ALA A 38 5.96 -4.84 -8.88
CA ALA A 38 7.20 -4.26 -8.41
C ALA A 38 7.39 -4.49 -6.90
N PRO A 39 8.60 -4.77 -6.41
CA PRO A 39 8.87 -4.93 -4.99
C PRO A 39 8.57 -3.64 -4.22
N ALA A 40 8.02 -3.77 -3.00
CA ALA A 40 7.64 -2.61 -2.19
C ALA A 40 8.84 -1.95 -1.49
N ALA A 41 9.85 -2.75 -1.14
CA ALA A 41 11.14 -2.29 -0.64
C ALA A 41 12.23 -2.72 -1.64
N LEU A 42 13.06 -1.77 -2.08
CA LEU A 42 14.36 -2.07 -2.65
C LEU A 42 15.30 -2.05 -1.44
N GLU A 43 15.92 -3.18 -1.14
CA GLU A 43 17.00 -3.29 -0.15
C GLU A 43 18.29 -2.60 -0.64
#